data_AF-A0A2A3JWY7-F1
#
_entry.id   AF-A0A2A3JWY7-F1
#
_cell.length_a   1.000
_cell.length_b   1.000
_cell.length_c   1.000
_cell.angle_alpha   90.00
_cell.angle_beta   90.00
_cell.angle_gamma   90.00
#
_symmetry.space_group_name_H-M   'P 1'
#
loop_
_entity.id
_entity.type
_entity.pdbx_description
1 polymer ?
#
loop_
_entity_poly.entity_id
_entity_poly.type
_entity_poly.pdbx_seq_one_letter_code
_entity_poly.pdbx_strand_id
1 'polypeptide(L)'
;MKLARAIHFDESDTRVFASPARTGEWCISGGFEFSNWTEGDLTGKARQAFANGWLGLETFGRVTFVAVTNAEPAELQALTDLLAEHFVTYYGAPSIEAARPVAAEELAQMVELCEDHAPNTLLTVARELTDAGVRESYRVIEASDAGLEQFAIHGSLDDPHDHHH
;
A
#
# COMPACT_ATOMS: atom_id res chain seq x y z
N MET A 1 -15.98 5.22 5.78
CA MET A 1 -14.81 6.04 5.35
C MET A 1 -14.02 5.24 4.33
N LYS A 2 -12.93 5.79 3.77
CA LYS A 2 -12.06 5.06 2.83
C LYS A 2 -10.65 4.95 3.39
N LEU A 3 -10.00 3.82 3.14
CA LEU A 3 -8.61 3.53 3.50
C LEU A 3 -7.98 2.72 2.36
N ALA A 4 -6.75 2.25 2.54
CA ALA A 4 -5.99 1.54 1.53
C ALA A 4 -5.69 0.09 1.94
N ARG A 5 -5.84 -0.85 1.00
CA ARG A 5 -5.43 -2.25 1.17
C ARG A 5 -4.28 -2.60 0.25
N ALA A 6 -3.37 -3.43 0.74
CA ALA A 6 -2.24 -3.95 -0.03
C ALA A 6 -2.71 -4.76 -1.25
N ILE A 7 -2.15 -4.47 -2.42
CA ILE A 7 -2.37 -5.22 -3.67
C ILE A 7 -1.03 -5.66 -4.24
N HIS A 8 -0.96 -6.92 -4.66
CA HIS A 8 0.20 -7.48 -5.36
C HIS A 8 -0.20 -7.86 -6.78
N PHE A 9 0.51 -7.33 -7.77
CA PHE A 9 0.36 -7.75 -9.18
C PHE A 9 1.23 -8.96 -9.52
N ASP A 10 2.34 -9.11 -8.81
CA ASP A 10 3.31 -10.19 -8.94
C ASP A 10 4.06 -10.39 -7.61
N GLU A 11 5.11 -11.23 -7.63
CA GLU A 11 5.93 -11.52 -6.45
C GLU A 11 7.03 -10.48 -6.17
N SER A 12 7.08 -9.35 -6.88
CA SER A 12 8.20 -8.40 -6.81
C SER A 12 8.44 -7.87 -5.39
N ASP A 13 7.38 -7.61 -4.64
CA ASP A 13 7.48 -7.09 -3.27
C ASP A 13 8.23 -8.05 -2.33
N THR A 14 8.15 -9.36 -2.56
CA THR A 14 8.91 -10.37 -1.80
C THR A 14 10.43 -10.29 -2.03
N ARG A 15 10.82 -9.77 -3.20
CA ARG A 15 12.23 -9.63 -3.61
C ARG A 15 12.78 -8.26 -3.23
N VAL A 16 11.94 -7.24 -3.27
CA VAL A 16 12.30 -5.82 -3.09
C VAL A 16 12.31 -5.43 -1.61
N PHE A 17 11.35 -5.89 -0.81
CA PHE A 17 11.25 -5.52 0.61
C PHE A 17 11.88 -6.56 1.53
N ALA A 18 12.33 -6.11 2.71
CA ALA A 18 12.89 -6.98 3.74
C ALA A 18 11.80 -7.86 4.37
N SER A 19 10.66 -7.23 4.66
CA SER A 19 9.42 -7.89 5.06
C SER A 19 8.31 -7.39 4.14
N PRO A 20 7.75 -8.23 3.25
CA PRO A 20 6.61 -7.85 2.43
C PRO A 20 5.32 -7.86 3.24
N ALA A 21 4.44 -6.92 2.95
CA ALA A 21 3.08 -6.88 3.48
C ALA A 21 2.22 -8.02 2.91
N ARG A 22 1.14 -8.39 3.60
CA ARG A 22 0.18 -9.40 3.12
C ARG A 22 -0.85 -8.77 2.20
N THR A 23 -1.22 -9.47 1.13
CA THR A 23 -2.31 -9.05 0.24
C THR A 23 -3.60 -8.82 1.03
N GLY A 24 -4.23 -7.66 0.80
CA GLY A 24 -5.51 -7.29 1.39
C GLY A 24 -5.43 -6.75 2.82
N GLU A 25 -4.25 -6.68 3.43
CA GLU A 25 -4.04 -6.06 4.73
C GLU A 25 -4.11 -4.52 4.62
N TRP A 26 -4.48 -3.85 5.70
CA TRP A 26 -4.67 -2.40 5.70
C TRP A 26 -3.32 -1.68 5.71
N CYS A 27 -3.22 -0.57 4.98
CA CYS A 27 -1.97 0.15 4.79
C CYS A 27 -2.10 1.65 5.08
N ILE A 28 -1.00 2.22 5.55
CA ILE A 28 -0.77 3.67 5.68
C ILE A 28 0.51 4.06 4.94
N SER A 29 0.79 5.36 4.82
CA SER A 29 2.07 5.84 4.30
C SER A 29 3.23 5.24 5.10
N GLY A 30 3.19 5.37 6.44
CA GLY A 30 4.29 4.91 7.30
C GLY A 30 5.55 5.76 7.13
N GLY A 31 5.37 7.05 6.80
CA GLY A 31 6.45 8.02 6.63
C GLY A 31 7.21 8.33 7.92
N PHE A 32 6.56 8.16 9.08
CA PHE A 32 7.16 8.37 10.40
C PHE A 32 8.45 7.55 10.61
N GLU A 33 8.56 6.34 10.02
CA GLU A 33 9.72 5.46 10.15
C GLU A 33 11.00 6.10 9.58
N PHE A 34 10.85 7.02 8.63
CA PHE A 34 11.95 7.63 7.90
C PHE A 34 12.33 9.02 8.41
N SER A 35 11.67 9.51 9.46
CA SER A 35 11.81 10.89 9.96
C SER A 35 13.23 11.26 10.40
N ASN A 36 14.05 10.28 10.79
CA ASN A 36 15.45 10.46 11.22
C ASN A 36 16.47 9.86 10.24
N TRP A 37 16.05 9.46 9.04
CA TRP A 37 16.94 8.82 8.07
C TRP A 37 17.78 9.82 7.30
N THR A 38 18.96 9.38 6.90
CA THR A 38 19.94 10.11 6.10
C THR A 38 20.27 9.34 4.83
N GLU A 39 21.04 9.95 3.93
CA GLU A 39 21.52 9.28 2.71
C GLU A 39 22.28 7.97 3.00
N GLY A 40 22.94 7.87 4.18
CA GLY A 40 23.64 6.67 4.60
C GLY A 40 22.73 5.47 4.89
N ASP A 41 21.48 5.72 5.27
CA ASP A 41 20.47 4.69 5.57
C ASP A 41 19.82 4.15 4.28
N LEU A 42 19.90 4.91 3.18
CA LEU A 42 19.27 4.60 1.90
C LEU A 42 20.07 3.63 1.03
N THR A 43 20.25 2.41 1.54
CA THR A 43 20.91 1.32 0.81
C THR A 43 20.02 0.08 0.67
N GLY A 44 20.23 -0.70 -0.39
CA GLY A 44 19.57 -2.00 -0.60
C GLY A 44 18.05 -1.97 -0.44
N LYS A 45 17.50 -2.89 0.37
CA LYS A 45 16.06 -3.01 0.65
C LYS A 45 15.51 -1.87 1.50
N ALA A 46 16.33 -1.24 2.35
CA ALA A 46 15.93 -0.08 3.14
C ALA A 46 15.60 1.11 2.23
N ARG A 47 16.44 1.35 1.21
CA ARG A 47 16.14 2.33 0.16
C ARG A 47 14.81 2.07 -0.53
N GLN A 48 14.48 0.80 -0.79
CA GLN A 48 13.24 0.45 -1.49
C GLN A 48 12.01 0.71 -0.61
N ALA A 49 12.08 0.30 0.67
CA ALA A 49 11.05 0.61 1.66
C ALA A 49 10.81 2.12 1.79
N PHE A 50 11.89 2.90 1.86
CA PHE A 50 11.83 4.36 1.85
C PHE A 50 11.15 4.88 0.58
N ALA A 51 11.71 4.55 -0.59
CA ALA A 51 11.33 5.17 -1.84
C ALA A 51 9.89 4.90 -2.23
N ASN A 52 9.39 3.67 -2.09
CA ASN A 52 8.09 3.27 -2.64
C ASN A 52 7.23 2.39 -1.72
N GLY A 53 7.63 2.17 -0.46
CA GLY A 53 6.94 1.24 0.43
C GLY A 53 5.80 1.90 1.21
N TRP A 54 4.57 1.46 0.97
CA TRP A 54 3.47 1.62 1.93
C TRP A 54 3.68 0.68 3.11
N LEU A 55 3.20 1.03 4.31
CA LEU A 55 3.32 0.21 5.51
C LEU A 55 2.01 -0.55 5.76
N GLY A 56 2.07 -1.88 5.76
CA GLY A 56 0.96 -2.74 6.21
C GLY A 56 0.81 -2.70 7.74
N LEU A 57 -0.41 -2.73 8.25
CA LEU A 57 -0.68 -2.51 9.69
C LEU A 57 -0.81 -3.80 10.49
N GLU A 58 -0.98 -4.94 9.84
CA GLU A 58 -1.06 -6.25 10.51
C GLU A 58 0.31 -6.95 10.54
N THR A 59 1.08 -6.89 9.45
CA THR A 59 2.45 -7.44 9.43
C THR A 59 3.55 -6.43 9.70
N PHE A 60 3.28 -5.13 9.58
CA PHE A 60 4.31 -4.08 9.52
C PHE A 60 5.34 -4.32 8.41
N GLY A 61 4.93 -5.04 7.35
CA GLY A 61 5.65 -5.21 6.11
C GLY A 61 5.41 -4.06 5.12
N ARG A 62 6.08 -4.13 3.97
CA ARG A 62 5.98 -3.12 2.91
C ARG A 62 5.33 -3.68 1.65
N VAL A 63 4.53 -2.85 0.97
CA VAL A 63 3.90 -3.14 -0.34
C VAL A 63 4.11 -1.96 -1.27
N THR A 64 4.24 -2.21 -2.58
CA THR A 64 4.43 -1.15 -3.58
C THR A 64 3.10 -0.49 -3.97
N PHE A 65 2.02 -1.27 -4.06
CA PHE A 65 0.71 -0.80 -4.51
C PHE A 65 -0.35 -1.00 -3.44
N VAL A 66 -1.24 -0.02 -3.34
CA VAL A 66 -2.46 -0.14 -2.54
C VAL A 66 -3.68 0.24 -3.35
N ALA A 67 -4.84 -0.33 -3.01
CA ALA A 67 -6.12 0.04 -3.58
C ALA A 67 -7.03 0.67 -2.52
N VAL A 68 -7.71 1.74 -2.92
CA VAL A 68 -8.70 2.43 -2.09
C VAL A 68 -9.89 1.50 -1.84
N THR A 69 -10.24 1.30 -0.57
CA THR A 69 -11.31 0.39 -0.13
C THR A 69 -12.14 1.05 0.97
N ASN A 70 -13.43 0.75 1.03
CA ASN A 70 -14.27 1.21 2.13
C ASN A 70 -13.85 0.53 3.43
N ALA A 71 -13.70 1.33 4.49
CA ALA A 71 -13.38 0.86 5.83
C ALA A 71 -14.49 1.25 6.81
N GLU A 72 -14.75 0.37 7.76
CA GLU A 72 -15.69 0.58 8.84
C GLU A 72 -15.02 1.29 10.04
N PRO A 73 -15.76 2.10 10.82
CA PRO A 73 -15.20 2.78 11.99
C PRO A 73 -14.55 1.83 13.01
N ALA A 74 -15.08 0.62 13.17
CA ALA A 74 -14.52 -0.39 14.06
C ALA A 74 -13.17 -0.93 13.57
N GLU A 75 -12.99 -1.07 12.24
CA GLU A 75 -11.69 -1.45 11.66
C GLU A 75 -10.65 -0.35 11.94
N LEU A 76 -11.02 0.92 11.74
CA LEU A 76 -10.10 2.04 12.01
C LEU A 76 -9.65 2.08 13.47
N GLN A 77 -10.56 1.82 14.42
CA GLN A 77 -10.24 1.77 15.84
C GLN A 77 -9.25 0.64 16.16
N ALA A 78 -9.50 -0.57 15.64
CA ALA A 78 -8.61 -1.71 15.84
C ALA A 78 -7.21 -1.46 15.24
N LEU A 79 -7.15 -0.86 14.05
CA LEU A 79 -5.88 -0.48 13.40
C LEU A 79 -5.11 0.59 14.17
N THR A 80 -5.83 1.56 14.75
CA THR A 80 -5.24 2.58 15.61
C THR A 80 -4.59 1.96 16.84
N ASP A 81 -5.27 1.01 17.48
CA ASP A 81 -4.77 0.33 18.67
C ASP A 81 -3.55 -0.55 18.33
N LEU A 82 -3.58 -1.28 17.20
CA LEU A 82 -2.45 -2.07 16.70
C LEU A 82 -1.21 -1.21 16.42
N LEU A 83 -1.39 -0.06 15.76
CA LEU A 83 -0.29 0.85 15.46
C LEU A 83 0.27 1.50 16.74
N ALA A 84 -0.58 1.82 17.71
CA ALA A 84 -0.14 2.36 19.01
C ALA A 84 0.72 1.33 19.78
N GLU A 85 0.32 0.05 19.80
CA GLU A 85 1.13 -1.03 20.38
C GLU A 85 2.48 -1.17 19.67
N HIS A 86 2.50 -1.03 18.34
CA HIS A 86 3.72 -1.08 17.55
C HIS A 86 4.68 0.08 17.89
N PHE A 87 4.15 1.29 18.08
CA PHE A 87 4.95 2.45 18.50
C PHE A 87 5.61 2.24 19.87
N VAL A 88 4.90 1.65 20.83
CA VAL A 88 5.48 1.33 22.14
C VAL A 88 6.57 0.27 22.00
N THR A 89 6.32 -0.77 21.21
CA THR A 89 7.20 -1.93 21.08
C THR A 89 8.49 -1.62 20.33
N TYR A 90 8.41 -0.87 19.23
CA TYR A 90 9.54 -0.70 18.29
C TYR A 90 10.07 0.73 18.22
N TYR A 91 9.26 1.73 18.55
CA TYR A 91 9.63 3.16 18.41
C TYR A 91 9.77 3.88 19.75
N GLY A 92 9.61 3.18 20.88
CA GLY A 92 9.88 3.71 22.21
C GLY A 92 8.84 4.68 22.75
N ALA A 93 7.61 4.64 22.24
CA ALA A 93 6.52 5.40 22.85
C ALA A 93 6.31 4.95 24.31
N PRO A 94 6.07 5.88 25.25
CA PRO A 94 6.12 5.59 26.69
C PRO A 94 4.93 4.73 27.18
N SER A 95 3.79 4.80 26.50
CA SER A 95 2.60 3.97 26.79
C SER A 95 1.68 3.94 25.58
N ILE A 96 0.74 2.97 25.55
CA ILE A 96 -0.30 2.90 24.51
C ILE A 96 -1.16 4.17 24.55
N GLU A 97 -1.50 4.67 25.74
CA GLU A 97 -2.29 5.90 25.91
C GLU A 97 -1.62 7.12 25.27
N ALA A 98 -0.28 7.23 25.37
CA ALA A 98 0.48 8.29 24.75
C ALA A 98 0.69 8.08 23.24
N ALA A 99 0.77 6.83 22.78
CA ALA A 99 0.97 6.49 21.38
C ALA A 99 -0.31 6.60 20.55
N ARG A 100 -1.47 6.34 21.16
CA ARG A 100 -2.76 6.23 20.47
C ARG A 100 -3.18 7.49 19.69
N PRO A 101 -3.01 8.73 20.21
CA PRO A 101 -3.32 9.93 19.44
C PRO A 101 -2.46 10.06 18.17
N VAL A 102 -1.16 9.74 18.26
CA VAL A 102 -0.24 9.78 17.11
C VAL A 102 -0.63 8.70 16.09
N ALA A 103 -0.95 7.49 16.55
CA ALA A 103 -1.43 6.44 15.67
C ALA A 103 -2.74 6.83 14.97
N ALA A 104 -3.66 7.49 15.68
CA ALA A 104 -4.91 7.97 15.10
C ALA A 104 -4.67 9.06 14.03
N GLU A 105 -3.68 9.93 14.22
CA GLU A 105 -3.29 10.93 13.22
C GLU A 105 -2.75 10.27 11.94
N GLU A 106 -1.91 9.24 12.05
CA GLU A 106 -1.42 8.49 10.88
C GLU A 106 -2.56 7.83 10.08
N LEU A 107 -3.51 7.22 10.78
CA LEU A 107 -4.69 6.64 10.15
C LEU A 107 -5.58 7.73 9.52
N ALA A 108 -5.76 8.87 10.20
CA ALA A 108 -6.55 9.99 9.69
C ALA A 108 -5.95 10.59 8.41
N GLN A 109 -4.62 10.77 8.35
CA GLN A 109 -3.92 11.22 7.15
C GLN A 109 -4.17 10.26 5.98
N MET A 110 -4.15 8.96 6.23
CA MET A 110 -4.43 7.97 5.19
C MET A 110 -5.89 7.98 4.73
N VAL A 111 -6.83 8.23 5.66
CA VAL A 111 -8.25 8.41 5.33
C VAL A 111 -8.45 9.64 4.45
N GLU A 112 -7.86 10.78 4.81
CA GLU A 112 -7.91 12.03 4.04
C GLU A 112 -7.35 11.81 2.63
N LEU A 113 -6.19 11.15 2.52
CA LEU A 113 -5.59 10.79 1.24
C LEU A 113 -6.51 9.94 0.37
N CYS A 114 -7.29 9.02 0.97
CA CYS A 114 -8.22 8.15 0.24
C CYS A 114 -9.60 8.79 -0.02
N GLU A 115 -9.92 9.92 0.61
CA GLU A 115 -11.26 10.49 0.60
C GLU A 115 -11.69 10.98 -0.79
N ASP A 116 -10.75 11.45 -1.60
CA ASP A 116 -11.02 11.96 -2.95
C ASP A 116 -10.94 10.88 -4.06
N HIS A 117 -10.68 9.62 -3.69
CA HIS A 117 -10.46 8.54 -4.66
C HIS A 117 -11.60 7.51 -4.65
N ALA A 118 -12.03 7.03 -5.82
CA ALA A 118 -13.05 6.00 -5.92
C ALA A 118 -12.53 4.65 -5.37
N PRO A 119 -13.40 3.76 -4.85
CA PRO A 119 -13.00 2.40 -4.51
C PRO A 119 -12.32 1.70 -5.70
N ASN A 120 -11.33 0.85 -5.42
CA ASN A 120 -10.44 0.19 -6.38
C ASN A 120 -9.48 1.11 -7.13
N THR A 121 -9.39 2.40 -6.78
CA THR A 121 -8.33 3.28 -7.29
C THR A 121 -6.98 2.83 -6.75
N LEU A 122 -6.01 2.62 -7.63
CA LEU A 122 -4.66 2.22 -7.28
C LEU A 122 -3.80 3.44 -6.94
N LEU A 123 -3.00 3.32 -5.88
CA LEU A 123 -2.11 4.37 -5.39
C LEU A 123 -0.69 3.85 -5.20
N THR A 124 0.27 4.72 -5.50
CA THR A 124 1.69 4.55 -5.19
C THR A 124 2.21 5.73 -4.40
N VAL A 125 3.11 5.48 -3.46
CA VAL A 125 3.88 6.51 -2.76
C VAL A 125 5.28 6.60 -3.35
N ALA A 126 5.81 7.80 -3.45
CA ALA A 126 7.20 8.09 -3.79
C ALA A 126 7.78 8.99 -2.70
N ARG A 127 8.98 8.67 -2.22
CA ARG A 127 9.70 9.49 -1.22
C ARG A 127 11.08 9.90 -1.68
N GLU A 128 11.43 11.13 -1.34
CA GLU A 128 12.74 11.72 -1.60
C GLU A 128 13.25 12.41 -0.33
N LEU A 129 14.54 12.23 -0.02
CA LEU A 129 15.21 13.05 0.99
C LEU A 129 15.49 14.43 0.39
N THR A 130 15.24 15.45 1.18
CA THR A 130 15.45 16.85 0.82
C THR A 130 16.13 17.56 1.99
N ASP A 131 16.67 18.75 1.74
CA ASP A 131 17.27 19.57 2.81
C ASP A 131 16.29 19.90 3.95
N ALA A 132 14.97 19.86 3.68
CA ALA A 132 13.92 20.11 4.66
C ALA A 132 13.36 18.83 5.31
N GLY A 133 13.91 17.65 4.98
CA GLY A 133 13.42 16.34 5.44
C GLY A 133 12.83 15.50 4.32
N VAL A 134 11.97 14.55 4.67
CA VAL A 134 11.34 13.63 3.72
C VAL A 134 10.21 14.33 2.98
N ARG A 135 10.26 14.33 1.65
CA ARG A 135 9.14 14.72 0.79
C ARG A 135 8.42 13.47 0.31
N GLU A 136 7.12 13.42 0.55
CA GLU A 136 6.24 12.37 0.03
C GLU A 136 5.43 12.87 -1.16
N SER A 137 5.19 11.99 -2.13
CA SER A 137 4.37 12.27 -3.31
C SER A 137 3.52 11.06 -3.61
N TYR A 138 2.22 11.27 -3.78
CA TYR A 138 1.25 10.21 -4.03
C TYR A 138 0.79 10.29 -5.47
N ARG A 139 0.75 9.14 -6.15
CA ARG A 139 0.28 9.05 -7.53
C ARG A 139 -0.87 8.08 -7.63
N VAL A 140 -1.90 8.52 -8.34
CA VAL A 140 -3.04 7.69 -8.75
C VAL A 140 -2.67 6.98 -10.04
N ILE A 141 -2.88 5.67 -10.09
CA ILE A 141 -2.80 4.90 -11.32
C ILE A 141 -4.22 4.76 -11.85
N GLU A 142 -4.51 5.46 -12.94
CA GLU A 142 -5.75 5.28 -13.68
C GLU A 142 -5.76 3.90 -14.32
N ALA A 143 -6.78 3.10 -14.03
CA ALA A 143 -7.04 1.90 -14.79
C ALA A 143 -7.29 2.34 -16.24
N SER A 144 -6.33 2.09 -17.14
CA SER A 144 -6.60 2.24 -18.56
C SER A 144 -7.64 1.21 -18.95
N ASP A 145 -8.76 1.62 -19.55
CA ASP A 145 -9.79 0.75 -20.17
C ASP A 145 -9.24 -0.19 -21.28
N ALA A 146 -7.93 -0.21 -21.49
CA ALA A 146 -7.26 -1.06 -22.44
C ALA A 146 -7.08 -2.49 -21.88
N GLY A 147 -8.02 -3.38 -22.20
CA GLY A 147 -7.69 -4.82 -22.25
C GLY A 147 -8.82 -5.82 -22.14
N LEU A 148 -10.05 -5.44 -21.77
CA LEU A 148 -11.16 -6.42 -21.74
C LEU A 148 -11.60 -6.88 -23.15
N GLU A 149 -11.20 -6.17 -24.21
CA GLU A 149 -11.48 -6.56 -25.59
C GLU A 149 -10.43 -7.51 -26.22
N GLN A 150 -9.27 -7.73 -25.57
CA GLN A 150 -8.19 -8.54 -26.15
C GLN A 150 -8.31 -10.06 -25.91
N PHE A 151 -9.31 -10.51 -25.14
CA PHE A 151 -9.55 -11.93 -24.90
C PHE A 151 -10.66 -12.56 -25.75
N ALA A 152 -11.28 -11.80 -26.67
CA ALA A 152 -12.32 -12.32 -27.57
C ALA A 152 -11.79 -12.76 -28.95
N ILE A 153 -10.53 -13.19 -29.06
CA ILE A 153 -9.95 -13.70 -30.33
C ILE A 153 -9.19 -15.01 -30.11
N HIS A 154 -9.89 -16.09 -29.77
CA HIS A 154 -9.56 -17.42 -30.31
C HIS A 154 -10.71 -18.40 -30.11
N GLY A 155 -11.37 -18.73 -31.22
CA GLY A 155 -12.42 -19.73 -31.27
C GLY A 155 -13.03 -19.90 -32.66
N SER A 156 -12.26 -19.69 -33.73
CA SER A 156 -12.63 -20.17 -35.05
C SER A 156 -11.62 -21.23 -35.46
N LEU A 157 -11.98 -22.49 -35.24
CA LEU A 157 -11.56 -23.65 -36.01
C LEU A 157 -12.41 -24.82 -35.52
N ASP A 158 -13.40 -25.18 -36.33
CA ASP A 158 -13.61 -26.57 -36.73
C ASP A 158 -14.59 -26.54 -37.92
N ASP A 159 -14.00 -26.60 -39.11
CA ASP A 159 -14.66 -27.12 -40.30
C ASP A 159 -14.31 -28.61 -40.38
N PRO A 160 -15.30 -29.52 -40.27
CA PRO A 160 -15.13 -30.88 -40.71
C PRO A 160 -16.14 -31.24 -41.80
N HIS A 161 -15.57 -31.55 -42.97
CA HIS A 161 -15.94 -32.67 -43.82
C HIS A 161 -17.19 -32.55 -44.72
N ASP A 162 -16.88 -32.29 -45.99
CA ASP A 162 -17.45 -32.96 -47.16
C ASP A 162 -17.68 -34.47 -46.89
N HIS A 163 -18.91 -34.95 -47.06
CA HIS A 163 -19.30 -36.22 -47.72
C HIS A 163 -20.78 -36.57 -47.46
N HIS A 164 -21.45 -37.03 -48.54
CA HIS A 164 -22.79 -37.65 -48.67
C HIS A 164 -24.00 -36.73 -48.89
N HIS A 165 -24.47 -36.65 -50.14
CA HIS A 165 -25.53 -37.56 -50.62
C HIS A 165 -25.58 -37.66 -52.16
#